data_AF-A0A1R3HI38-F1
#
_entry.id   AF-A0A1R3HI38-F1
#
_cell.length_a   1.000
_cell.length_b   1.000
_cell.length_c   1.000
_cell.angle_alpha   90.00
_cell.angle_beta   90.00
_cell.angle_gamma   90.00
#
_symmetry.space_group_name_H-M   'P 1'
#
loop_
_entity.id
_entity.type
_entity.pdbx_description
1 polymer ?
#
loop_
_entity_poly.entity_id
_entity_poly.type
_entity_poly.pdbx_seq_one_letter_code
_entity_poly.pdbx_strand_id
1 'polypeptide(L)'
;MELSPQVGQLEKLEQLDLDQTQIMGLPIDIGKLLCLRHLRVSFYPICGKNKSKWKILIHPETLSNLSQLTDLSIEVDPADKRWDDSVEVVVKEVCNLKSLRSLSLYIPEFQLLEYMSSLYPSLSRFRFTVGRIRRRIISRVPQEVESEFRNWDKSFKFVNGENIPIEIKGVLRCSDSFFLDRHATATNLWTEFGIENMLRLKFCLLAECDQMRTIIDEEMHCEGNENDLSESNAKNVLGSLEYLSIYYMENLRTICRGPTRYGCMSKLKFLGLHSCPQLSIVFSLSLLENLINLEELILEDCPLVTTLVSDTSVKPMMSYEFLPSLKRLLLLYLPQLVTISNGGSSGDVYSNRGQQPQKFLAMASDKKENSHDDSKKKLMRKEIERNRRQEMASLYSSLRSLLPLECIKGKRSKSDHLNGAISYIKDLQKRIEKLSARRDELKRLYSNIDQGSSNESSPSNVVVRQSLDGLQVVVIINTGLGAQALSLSRVLRLLLEDGLNVVSCISTRIDGGLVHTIQCEANNMKSVDVHIPGLLEHKLHEEISSLTQISPPPYV
;
A
#
# COMPACT_ATOMS: atom_id res chain seq x y z
N MET A 1 -2.75 29.08 21.91
CA MET A 1 -1.85 29.54 23.00
C MET A 1 -0.86 30.56 22.44
N GLU A 2 -0.50 31.59 23.19
CA GLU A 2 0.51 32.60 22.77
C GLU A 2 1.79 32.38 23.58
N LEU A 3 2.93 32.23 22.91
CA LEU A 3 4.22 32.06 23.56
C LEU A 3 4.73 33.42 24.05
N SER A 4 5.12 33.52 25.33
CA SER A 4 5.62 34.78 25.91
C SER A 4 6.93 35.21 25.23
N PRO A 5 7.09 36.48 24.84
CA PRO A 5 8.36 37.06 24.37
C PRO A 5 9.54 36.84 25.32
N GLN A 6 9.27 36.64 26.61
CA GLN A 6 10.28 36.37 27.64
C GLN A 6 11.08 35.09 27.37
N VAL A 7 10.58 34.18 26.52
CA VAL A 7 11.34 33.01 26.08
C VAL A 7 12.70 33.39 25.51
N GLY A 8 12.83 34.55 24.85
CA GLY A 8 14.09 35.05 24.30
C GLY A 8 15.15 35.43 25.34
N GLN A 9 14.81 35.45 26.64
CA GLN A 9 15.76 35.67 27.74
C GLN A 9 16.50 34.39 28.15
N LEU A 10 16.09 33.23 27.62
CA LEU A 10 16.71 31.94 27.90
C LEU A 10 17.98 31.74 27.05
N GLU A 11 18.99 32.59 27.22
CA GLU A 11 20.18 32.66 26.35
C GLU A 11 20.96 31.34 26.21
N LYS A 12 20.87 30.45 27.21
CA LYS A 12 21.53 29.14 27.23
C LYS A 12 20.68 28.00 26.67
N LEU A 13 19.48 28.29 26.17
CA LEU A 13 18.57 27.26 25.69
C LEU A 13 19.09 26.64 24.39
N GLU A 14 19.31 25.33 24.40
CA GLU A 14 19.79 24.58 23.22
C GLU A 14 18.67 23.82 22.50
N GLN A 15 17.59 23.50 23.21
CA GLN A 15 16.46 22.74 22.68
C GLN A 15 15.15 23.39 23.11
N LEU A 16 14.32 23.68 22.12
CA LEU A 16 12.97 24.18 22.31
C LEU A 16 12.01 23.30 21.50
N ASP A 17 11.19 22.53 22.22
CA ASP A 17 10.16 21.68 21.64
C ASP A 17 8.78 22.25 22.00
N LEU A 18 8.09 22.74 20.97
CA LEU A 18 6.74 23.29 21.03
C LEU A 18 5.79 22.45 20.18
N ASP A 19 6.14 21.19 19.89
CA ASP A 19 5.24 20.28 19.21
C ASP A 19 4.00 19.98 20.07
N GLN A 20 2.84 19.88 19.42
CA GLN A 20 1.52 19.69 20.02
C GLN A 20 1.09 20.77 21.05
N THR A 21 1.72 21.95 21.09
CA THR A 21 1.44 23.00 22.09
C THR A 21 0.32 23.99 21.71
N GLN A 22 -0.38 23.78 20.60
CA GLN A 22 -1.44 24.69 20.10
C GLN A 22 -0.99 26.16 20.00
N ILE A 23 0.29 26.39 19.70
CA ILE A 23 0.81 27.74 19.57
C ILE A 23 0.34 28.39 18.27
N MET A 24 0.06 29.69 18.33
CA MET A 24 -0.54 30.43 17.22
C MET A 24 0.49 31.06 16.28
N GLY A 25 1.74 31.17 16.72
CA GLY A 25 2.84 31.86 16.05
C GLY A 25 4.07 31.91 16.97
N LEU A 26 5.24 32.18 16.41
CA LEU A 26 6.48 32.39 17.16
C LEU A 26 6.76 33.89 17.34
N PRO A 27 7.08 34.37 18.55
CA PRO A 27 7.52 35.74 18.76
C PRO A 27 8.91 35.95 18.17
N ILE A 28 9.18 37.17 17.68
CA ILE A 28 10.49 37.54 17.10
C ILE A 28 11.65 37.34 18.08
N ASP A 29 11.38 37.40 19.39
CA ASP A 29 12.34 37.17 20.46
C ASP A 29 12.96 35.76 20.46
N ILE A 30 12.36 34.79 19.76
CA ILE A 30 12.99 33.48 19.52
C ILE A 30 14.35 33.65 18.82
N GLY A 31 14.49 34.65 17.94
CA GLY A 31 15.76 34.96 17.27
C GLY A 31 16.89 35.39 18.23
N LYS A 32 16.60 35.66 19.50
CA LYS A 32 17.60 35.96 20.55
C LYS A 32 18.24 34.71 21.14
N LEU A 33 17.71 33.52 20.85
CA LEU A 33 18.20 32.24 21.38
C LEU A 33 19.43 31.74 20.59
N LEU A 34 20.57 32.41 20.75
CA LEU A 34 21.77 32.17 19.94
C LEU A 34 22.42 30.79 20.15
N CYS A 35 22.14 30.12 21.28
CA CYS A 35 22.59 28.76 21.58
C CYS A 35 21.63 27.67 21.07
N LEU A 36 20.49 28.04 20.45
CA LEU A 36 19.47 27.08 20.04
C LEU A 36 19.99 26.19 18.90
N ARG A 37 19.93 24.87 19.13
CA ARG A 37 20.33 23.82 18.19
C ARG A 37 19.12 23.08 17.63
N HIS A 38 18.11 22.86 18.45
CA HIS A 38 16.92 22.09 18.09
C HIS A 38 15.66 22.93 18.31
N LEU A 39 14.91 23.16 17.23
CA LEU A 39 13.61 23.84 17.27
C LEU A 39 12.54 22.96 16.62
N ARG A 40 11.56 22.53 17.41
CA ARG A 40 10.35 21.88 16.89
C ARG A 40 9.13 22.73 17.23
N VAL A 41 8.27 22.94 16.25
CA VAL A 41 7.07 23.76 16.39
C VAL A 41 5.94 23.18 15.56
N SER A 42 4.73 23.20 16.13
CA SER A 42 3.49 22.87 15.43
C SER A 42 2.53 24.07 15.50
N PHE A 43 2.00 24.50 14.36
CA PHE A 43 1.02 25.57 14.27
C PHE A 43 -0.38 25.03 13.95
N TYR A 44 -1.35 25.49 14.71
CA TYR A 44 -2.75 25.09 14.56
C TYR A 44 -3.60 26.25 14.02
N PRO A 45 -4.62 25.95 13.20
CA PRO A 45 -5.45 26.97 12.58
C PRO A 45 -6.32 27.67 13.63
N ILE A 46 -6.52 28.98 13.44
CA ILE A 46 -7.42 29.76 14.29
C ILE A 46 -8.87 29.40 13.97
N CYS A 47 -9.53 28.64 14.84
CA CYS A 47 -10.99 28.49 14.81
C CYS A 47 -11.66 29.61 15.65
N GLY A 48 -12.27 30.61 15.01
CA GLY A 48 -13.07 31.63 15.71
C GLY A 48 -13.02 33.04 15.11
N LYS A 49 -13.72 33.99 15.77
CA LYS A 49 -13.84 35.40 15.34
C LYS A 49 -12.56 36.24 15.51
N ASN A 50 -11.55 35.74 16.23
CA ASN A 50 -10.30 36.45 16.52
C ASN A 50 -9.22 36.23 15.43
N LYS A 51 -9.57 36.45 14.16
CA LYS A 51 -8.64 36.33 13.02
C LYS A 51 -7.58 37.44 12.95
N SER A 52 -7.60 38.40 13.86
CA SER A 52 -6.93 39.70 13.68
C SER A 52 -5.54 39.83 14.30
N LYS A 53 -5.13 39.00 15.27
CA LYS A 53 -3.87 39.24 16.02
C LYS A 53 -2.60 38.71 15.33
N TRP A 54 -2.67 37.55 14.66
CA TRP A 54 -1.50 36.91 14.04
C TRP A 54 -1.72 36.73 12.54
N LYS A 55 -1.19 37.66 11.73
CA LYS A 55 -1.18 37.53 10.27
C LYS A 55 -0.09 36.57 9.77
N ILE A 56 1.05 36.51 10.46
CA ILE A 56 2.24 35.75 10.06
C ILE A 56 2.55 34.75 11.19
N LEU A 57 2.92 33.51 10.85
CA LEU A 57 3.23 32.46 11.84
C LEU A 57 4.65 32.60 12.40
N ILE A 58 5.61 32.96 11.55
CA ILE A 58 7.01 33.18 11.91
C ILE A 58 7.41 34.53 11.32
N HIS A 59 7.76 35.47 12.19
CA HIS A 59 8.19 36.79 11.73
C HIS A 59 9.51 36.68 10.95
N PRO A 60 9.69 37.44 9.86
CA PRO A 60 10.99 37.55 9.20
C PRO A 60 12.11 37.86 10.20
N GLU A 61 13.31 37.39 9.90
CA GLU A 61 14.54 37.50 10.69
C GLU A 61 14.59 36.64 11.98
N THR A 62 13.50 35.94 12.29
CA THR A 62 13.46 35.09 13.51
C THR A 62 14.42 33.91 13.38
N LEU A 63 14.42 33.21 12.24
CA LEU A 63 15.23 32.01 12.04
C LEU A 63 16.64 32.36 11.57
N SER A 64 16.82 33.45 10.81
CA SER A 64 18.14 33.86 10.30
C SER A 64 19.18 34.14 11.39
N ASN A 65 18.73 34.54 12.59
CA ASN A 65 19.62 34.79 13.74
C ASN A 65 20.09 33.51 14.45
N LEU A 66 19.44 32.37 14.20
CA LEU A 66 19.72 31.09 14.86
C LEU A 66 20.87 30.33 14.18
N SER A 67 22.05 30.93 14.16
CA SER A 67 23.22 30.41 13.43
C SER A 67 23.72 29.02 13.88
N GLN A 68 23.38 28.59 15.10
CA GLN A 68 23.73 27.27 15.65
C GLN A 68 22.68 26.19 15.42
N LEU A 69 21.56 26.53 14.76
CA LEU A 69 20.45 25.61 14.56
C LEU A 69 20.87 24.42 13.67
N THR A 70 20.74 23.22 14.20
CA THR A 70 21.04 21.95 13.50
C THR A 70 19.77 21.25 13.05
N ASP A 71 18.69 21.39 13.82
CA ASP A 71 17.44 20.67 13.63
C ASP A 71 16.25 21.61 13.69
N LEU A 72 15.52 21.70 12.58
CA LEU A 72 14.30 22.49 12.47
C LEU A 72 13.14 21.64 11.97
N SER A 73 12.05 21.60 12.74
CA SER A 73 10.79 20.96 12.32
C SER A 73 9.64 21.92 12.51
N ILE A 74 8.96 22.25 11.41
CA ILE A 74 7.77 23.09 11.42
C ILE A 74 6.61 22.26 10.86
N GLU A 75 5.69 21.87 11.73
CA GLU A 75 4.43 21.23 11.37
C GLU A 75 3.32 22.28 11.33
N VAL A 76 2.49 22.22 10.30
CA VAL A 76 1.38 23.17 10.09
C VAL A 76 0.16 22.43 9.60
N ASP A 77 -1.03 22.90 9.98
CA ASP A 77 -2.25 22.48 9.29
C ASP A 77 -2.22 23.02 7.85
N PRO A 78 -2.30 22.16 6.83
CA PRO A 78 -2.27 22.57 5.43
C PRO A 78 -3.41 23.51 5.00
N ALA A 79 -4.48 23.61 5.78
CA ALA A 79 -5.58 24.55 5.55
C ALA A 79 -5.35 25.93 6.18
N ASP A 80 -4.29 26.12 6.97
CA ASP A 80 -3.95 27.42 7.55
C ASP A 80 -3.27 28.32 6.53
N LYS A 81 -4.06 29.24 5.95
CA LYS A 81 -3.58 30.20 4.95
C LYS A 81 -2.44 31.10 5.43
N ARG A 82 -2.24 31.27 6.75
CA ARG A 82 -1.13 32.07 7.30
C ARG A 82 0.23 31.45 6.98
N TRP A 83 0.27 30.14 6.73
CA TRP A 83 1.49 29.46 6.31
C TRP A 83 1.89 29.84 4.89
N ASP A 84 0.93 30.03 3.97
CA ASP A 84 1.20 30.47 2.60
C ASP A 84 1.96 31.80 2.59
N ASP A 85 1.63 32.71 3.52
CA ASP A 85 2.31 34.01 3.68
C ASP A 85 3.69 33.90 4.38
N SER A 86 3.94 32.83 5.14
CA SER A 86 5.16 32.67 5.97
C SER A 86 6.22 31.78 5.31
N VAL A 87 5.80 30.79 4.51
CA VAL A 87 6.68 29.72 4.02
C VAL A 87 7.80 30.22 3.12
N GLU A 88 7.55 31.20 2.25
CA GLU A 88 8.57 31.75 1.36
C GLU A 88 9.71 32.41 2.14
N VAL A 89 9.36 33.18 3.17
CA VAL A 89 10.33 33.83 4.06
C VAL A 89 11.13 32.78 4.83
N VAL A 90 10.44 31.79 5.41
CA VAL A 90 11.08 30.68 6.14
C VAL A 90 12.07 29.95 5.24
N VAL A 91 11.67 29.59 4.01
CA VAL A 91 12.54 28.92 3.03
C VAL A 91 13.79 29.73 2.75
N LYS A 92 13.66 31.04 2.51
CA LYS A 92 14.81 31.94 2.26
C LYS A 92 15.74 32.04 3.48
N GLU A 93 15.20 32.05 4.69
CA GLU A 93 16.00 32.10 5.92
C GLU A 93 16.76 30.79 6.18
N VAL A 94 16.10 29.64 6.05
CA VAL A 94 16.75 28.34 6.32
C VAL A 94 17.87 28.03 5.34
N CYS A 95 17.82 28.54 4.11
CA CYS A 95 18.91 28.42 3.13
C CYS A 95 20.21 29.10 3.60
N ASN A 96 20.14 30.08 4.50
CA ASN A 96 21.32 30.76 5.05
C ASN A 96 21.90 30.06 6.29
N LEU A 97 21.22 29.05 6.84
CA LEU A 97 21.65 28.34 8.04
C LEU A 97 22.67 27.23 7.73
N LYS A 98 23.96 27.57 7.78
CA LYS A 98 25.08 26.66 7.46
C LYS A 98 25.20 25.45 8.39
N SER A 99 24.68 25.56 9.62
CA SER A 99 24.75 24.50 10.63
C SER A 99 23.64 23.45 10.49
N LEU A 100 22.64 23.70 9.64
CA LEU A 100 21.46 22.85 9.54
C LEU A 100 21.83 21.45 9.00
N ARG A 101 21.25 20.43 9.63
CA ARG A 101 21.43 19.00 9.28
C ARG A 101 20.11 18.28 9.08
N SER A 102 19.05 18.76 9.75
CA SER A 102 17.72 18.19 9.72
C SER A 102 16.68 19.28 9.47
N LEU A 103 15.84 19.10 8.44
CA LEU A 103 14.78 20.05 8.11
C LEU A 103 13.46 19.34 7.78
N SER A 104 12.39 19.71 8.46
CA SER A 104 11.04 19.20 8.20
C SER A 104 10.09 20.36 7.91
N LEU A 105 9.55 20.42 6.69
CA LEU A 105 8.70 21.51 6.22
C LEU A 105 7.54 21.00 5.34
N TYR A 106 6.40 21.70 5.44
CA TYR A 106 5.33 21.64 4.46
C TYR A 106 5.48 22.81 3.47
N ILE A 107 5.41 22.52 2.17
CA ILE A 107 5.71 23.44 1.08
C ILE A 107 4.53 23.42 0.09
N PRO A 108 3.57 24.35 0.19
CA PRO A 108 2.37 24.33 -0.65
C PRO A 108 2.67 24.45 -2.15
N GLU A 109 3.67 25.25 -2.52
CA GLU A 109 4.04 25.59 -3.90
C GLU A 109 5.44 25.04 -4.23
N PHE A 110 5.54 24.20 -5.25
CA PHE A 110 6.79 23.49 -5.58
C PHE A 110 7.92 24.42 -6.05
N GLN A 111 7.62 25.61 -6.55
CA GLN A 111 8.61 26.60 -6.99
C GLN A 111 9.56 27.02 -5.86
N LEU A 112 9.11 26.93 -4.61
CA LEU A 112 9.94 27.26 -3.44
C LEU A 112 11.13 26.28 -3.27
N LEU A 113 11.06 25.09 -3.86
CA LEU A 113 12.15 24.13 -3.84
C LEU A 113 13.37 24.62 -4.64
N GLU A 114 13.19 25.52 -5.60
CA GLU A 114 14.30 26.09 -6.40
C GLU A 114 15.32 26.78 -5.49
N TYR A 115 14.83 27.53 -4.48
CA TYR A 115 15.67 28.19 -3.47
C TYR A 115 16.46 27.20 -2.60
N MET A 116 15.96 25.97 -2.44
CA MET A 116 16.56 24.94 -1.59
C MET A 116 17.41 23.92 -2.35
N SER A 117 17.60 24.11 -3.66
CA SER A 117 18.34 23.20 -4.56
C SER A 117 19.73 22.80 -4.06
N SER A 118 20.45 23.72 -3.41
CA SER A 118 21.77 23.49 -2.81
C SER A 118 21.69 22.95 -1.37
N LEU A 119 20.58 23.16 -0.67
CA LEU A 119 20.40 22.83 0.74
C LEU A 119 20.09 21.34 0.93
N TYR A 120 19.01 20.83 0.31
CA TYR A 120 18.53 19.48 0.56
C TYR A 120 19.52 18.34 0.24
N PRO A 121 20.46 18.45 -0.73
CA PRO A 121 21.46 17.40 -0.93
C PRO A 121 22.44 17.29 0.25
N SER A 122 22.72 18.42 0.91
CA SER A 122 23.68 18.53 2.03
C SER A 122 23.10 18.11 3.38
N LEU A 123 21.77 18.15 3.53
CA LEU A 123 21.10 17.72 4.76
C LEU A 123 21.33 16.23 5.01
N SER A 124 21.54 15.86 6.27
CA SER A 124 21.57 14.46 6.71
C SER A 124 20.16 13.88 6.71
N ARG A 125 19.18 14.67 7.16
CA ARG A 125 17.78 14.30 7.25
C ARG A 125 16.90 15.41 6.67
N PHE A 126 15.87 15.06 5.91
CA PHE A 126 14.80 15.98 5.61
C PHE A 126 13.46 15.28 5.53
N ARG A 127 12.40 16.06 5.80
CA ARG A 127 11.02 15.64 5.57
C ARG A 127 10.27 16.75 4.87
N PHE A 128 10.01 16.56 3.59
CA PHE A 128 9.28 17.55 2.80
C PHE A 128 7.93 16.99 2.37
N THR A 129 6.88 17.76 2.63
CA THR A 129 5.56 17.54 2.04
C THR A 129 5.28 18.68 1.09
N VAL A 130 5.20 18.40 -0.22
CA VAL A 130 5.10 19.42 -1.27
C VAL A 130 3.75 19.30 -1.99
N GLY A 131 3.08 20.44 -2.20
CA GLY A 131 1.81 20.54 -2.90
C GLY A 131 0.63 20.82 -1.97
N ARG A 132 -0.49 21.30 -2.53
CA ARG A 132 -1.62 21.78 -1.72
C ARG A 132 -2.46 20.66 -1.09
N ILE A 133 -2.40 20.60 0.23
CA ILE A 133 -3.31 20.03 1.23
C ILE A 133 -4.83 20.05 0.98
N ARG A 134 -5.45 19.24 0.12
CA ARG A 134 -6.92 19.08 0.16
C ARG A 134 -7.35 18.17 1.32
N ARG A 135 -8.10 18.70 2.30
CA ARG A 135 -8.61 17.95 3.46
C ARG A 135 -9.46 16.77 2.99
N ARG A 136 -9.13 15.57 3.49
CA ARG A 136 -9.97 14.37 3.39
C ARG A 136 -10.76 14.17 4.68
N ILE A 137 -11.89 13.48 4.57
CA ILE A 137 -12.65 13.01 5.75
C ILE A 137 -11.91 11.82 6.39
N ILE A 138 -11.27 10.96 5.60
CA ILE A 138 -10.55 9.75 6.06
C ILE A 138 -9.27 9.59 5.21
N SER A 139 -8.13 9.30 5.85
CA SER A 139 -6.92 8.87 5.11
C SER A 139 -7.11 7.45 4.60
N ARG A 140 -6.80 7.21 3.32
CA ARG A 140 -6.88 5.89 2.71
C ARG A 140 -5.68 5.01 3.04
N VAL A 141 -4.57 5.61 3.44
CA VAL A 141 -3.37 4.89 3.87
C VAL A 141 -3.42 4.72 5.39
N PRO A 142 -3.17 3.51 5.94
CA PRO A 142 -3.06 3.29 7.38
C PRO A 142 -2.00 4.18 8.04
N GLN A 143 -2.24 4.61 9.28
CA GLN A 143 -1.33 5.51 9.99
C GLN A 143 0.03 4.87 10.26
N GLU A 144 0.06 3.55 10.43
CA GLU A 144 1.28 2.76 10.65
C GLU A 144 2.22 2.86 9.45
N VAL A 145 1.67 2.78 8.23
CA VAL A 145 2.43 2.87 6.98
C VAL A 145 2.91 4.31 6.74
N GLU A 146 2.07 5.31 7.01
CA GLU A 146 2.51 6.72 6.96
C GLU A 146 3.60 7.03 7.99
N SER A 147 3.57 6.35 9.15
CA SER A 147 4.59 6.49 10.19
C SER A 147 5.91 5.83 9.77
N GLU A 148 5.85 4.65 9.19
CA GLU A 148 7.01 3.96 8.61
C GLU A 148 7.69 4.81 7.53
N PHE A 149 6.90 5.43 6.65
CA PHE A 149 7.39 6.38 5.65
C PHE A 149 8.21 7.53 6.28
N ARG A 150 7.75 8.07 7.41
CA ARG A 150 8.40 9.21 8.11
C ARG A 150 9.68 8.82 8.86
N ASN A 151 9.94 7.53 9.06
CA ASN A 151 11.14 7.04 9.77
C ASN A 151 12.41 7.11 8.92
N TRP A 152 12.26 7.25 7.60
CA TRP A 152 13.39 7.41 6.69
C TRP A 152 14.03 8.79 6.82
N ASP A 153 15.36 8.83 6.72
CA ASP A 153 16.12 10.08 6.90
C ASP A 153 15.77 11.12 5.84
N LYS A 154 15.61 10.73 4.58
CA LYS A 154 15.24 11.66 3.49
C LYS A 154 13.88 11.29 2.92
N SER A 155 12.82 11.75 3.59
CA SER A 155 11.45 11.45 3.20
C SER A 155 10.82 12.59 2.41
N PHE A 156 10.22 12.23 1.27
CA PHE A 156 9.61 13.18 0.36
C PHE A 156 8.18 12.77 0.01
N LYS A 157 7.21 13.61 0.34
CA LYS A 157 5.79 13.43 0.02
C LYS A 157 5.36 14.48 -1.00
N PHE A 158 4.80 14.05 -2.13
CA PHE A 158 4.23 14.93 -3.16
C PHE A 158 2.72 14.70 -3.26
N VAL A 159 1.94 15.77 -3.07
CA VAL A 159 0.47 15.72 -2.91
C VAL A 159 -0.24 16.57 -3.94
N ASN A 160 -1.34 16.06 -4.51
CA ASN A 160 -2.23 16.80 -5.42
C ASN A 160 -1.50 17.44 -6.62
N GLY A 161 -0.48 16.76 -7.17
CA GLY A 161 0.24 17.23 -8.35
C GLY A 161 -0.56 17.06 -9.65
N GLU A 162 -0.43 18.02 -10.57
CA GLU A 162 -0.99 17.95 -11.93
C GLU A 162 0.09 17.78 -13.01
N ASN A 163 1.36 18.02 -12.68
CA ASN A 163 2.54 17.83 -13.53
C ASN A 163 3.72 17.48 -12.63
N ILE A 164 4.86 17.09 -13.21
CA ILE A 164 6.10 16.85 -12.47
C ILE A 164 7.15 17.89 -12.87
N PRO A 165 7.22 19.01 -12.12
CA PRO A 165 8.25 20.01 -12.25
C PRO A 165 9.67 19.44 -12.04
N ILE A 166 10.68 20.12 -12.59
CA ILE A 166 12.09 19.71 -12.48
C ILE A 166 12.57 19.71 -11.02
N GLU A 167 12.00 20.59 -10.19
CA GLU A 167 12.30 20.73 -8.78
C GLU A 167 11.89 19.47 -7.99
N ILE A 168 10.76 18.86 -8.35
CA ILE A 168 10.28 17.60 -7.77
C ILE A 168 11.28 16.47 -8.05
N LYS A 169 11.80 16.42 -9.28
CA LYS A 169 12.83 15.45 -9.68
C LYS A 169 14.14 15.67 -8.91
N GLY A 170 14.51 16.93 -8.68
CA GLY A 170 15.69 17.33 -7.92
C GLY A 170 15.68 16.81 -6.48
N VAL A 171 14.55 16.95 -5.77
CA VAL A 171 14.39 16.42 -4.40
C VAL A 171 14.37 14.89 -4.41
N LEU A 172 13.64 14.29 -5.35
CA LEU A 172 13.52 12.83 -5.46
C LEU A 172 14.88 12.14 -5.63
N ARG A 173 15.79 12.74 -6.42
CA ARG A 173 17.15 12.24 -6.67
C ARG A 173 17.98 11.98 -5.41
N CYS A 174 17.67 12.65 -4.31
CA CYS A 174 18.37 12.51 -3.03
C CYS A 174 17.52 11.88 -1.92
N SER A 175 16.30 11.45 -2.23
CA SER A 175 15.35 10.88 -1.26
C SER A 175 15.57 9.38 -1.04
N ASP A 176 15.38 8.93 0.19
CA ASP A 176 15.36 7.52 0.58
C ASP A 176 13.95 6.94 0.53
N SER A 177 12.94 7.79 0.84
CA SER A 177 11.54 7.43 0.74
C SER A 177 10.72 8.44 -0.05
N PHE A 178 9.74 7.94 -0.81
CA PHE A 178 8.86 8.74 -1.65
C PHE A 178 7.41 8.34 -1.46
N PHE A 179 6.55 9.33 -1.24
CA PHE A 179 5.10 9.15 -1.15
C PHE A 179 4.40 10.05 -2.17
N LEU A 180 3.81 9.45 -3.19
CA LEU A 180 2.93 10.14 -4.14
C LEU A 180 1.46 9.94 -3.75
N ASP A 181 0.75 11.03 -3.47
CA ASP A 181 -0.65 11.02 -3.02
C ASP A 181 -1.51 11.96 -3.87
N ARG A 182 -2.60 11.46 -4.48
CA ARG A 182 -3.53 12.25 -5.32
C ARG A 182 -2.90 12.90 -6.56
N HIS A 183 -2.01 12.22 -7.27
CA HIS A 183 -1.49 12.81 -8.50
C HIS A 183 -2.50 12.64 -9.65
N ALA A 184 -2.98 13.74 -10.21
CA ALA A 184 -4.14 13.75 -11.10
C ALA A 184 -3.83 13.27 -12.53
N THR A 185 -2.60 13.41 -13.00
CA THR A 185 -2.24 13.20 -14.41
C THR A 185 -1.16 12.14 -14.64
N ALA A 186 -0.51 11.66 -13.58
CA ALA A 186 0.65 10.77 -13.72
C ALA A 186 0.16 9.41 -14.25
N THR A 187 0.68 9.01 -15.41
CA THR A 187 0.26 7.77 -16.08
C THR A 187 1.16 6.59 -15.77
N ASN A 188 2.45 6.88 -15.52
CA ASN A 188 3.46 5.93 -15.06
C ASN A 188 4.48 6.67 -14.18
N LEU A 189 5.11 5.97 -13.24
CA LEU A 189 6.11 6.58 -12.36
C LEU A 189 7.43 6.79 -13.11
N TRP A 190 7.72 5.91 -14.06
CA TRP A 190 8.98 5.79 -14.78
C TRP A 190 9.36 7.00 -15.64
N THR A 191 8.58 7.27 -16.68
CA THR A 191 8.84 8.29 -17.69
C THR A 191 8.66 9.69 -17.11
N GLU A 192 7.63 9.80 -16.27
CA GLU A 192 7.17 11.06 -15.70
C GLU A 192 8.18 11.64 -14.70
N PHE A 193 8.70 10.83 -13.77
CA PHE A 193 9.67 11.29 -12.77
C PHE A 193 11.14 11.04 -13.14
N GLY A 194 11.41 10.17 -14.12
CA GLY A 194 12.77 9.84 -14.58
C GLY A 194 13.48 8.84 -13.65
N ILE A 195 13.84 7.69 -14.21
CA ILE A 195 14.46 6.57 -13.46
C ILE A 195 15.75 6.97 -12.74
N GLU A 196 16.54 7.87 -13.34
CA GLU A 196 17.79 8.37 -12.79
C GLU A 196 17.61 9.09 -11.44
N ASN A 197 16.39 9.56 -11.15
CA ASN A 197 16.05 10.24 -9.92
C ASN A 197 15.61 9.27 -8.81
N MET A 198 15.43 7.99 -9.08
CA MET A 198 14.95 7.01 -8.08
C MET A 198 15.97 5.93 -7.71
N LEU A 199 17.22 6.06 -8.16
CA LEU A 199 18.26 5.04 -7.93
C LEU A 199 18.57 4.79 -6.44
N ARG A 200 18.33 5.78 -5.57
CA ARG A 200 18.53 5.70 -4.11
C ARG A 200 17.28 5.31 -3.33
N LEU A 201 16.13 5.29 -3.99
CA LEU A 201 14.84 5.10 -3.35
C LEU A 201 14.75 3.69 -2.76
N LYS A 202 14.44 3.60 -1.47
CA LYS A 202 14.27 2.34 -0.73
C LYS A 202 12.83 2.09 -0.33
N PHE A 203 12.04 3.14 -0.14
CA PHE A 203 10.64 3.05 0.25
C PHE A 203 9.76 3.87 -0.68
N CYS A 204 8.74 3.25 -1.28
CA CYS A 204 7.80 3.91 -2.17
C CYS A 204 6.36 3.62 -1.74
N LEU A 205 5.58 4.68 -1.62
CA LEU A 205 4.16 4.63 -1.31
C LEU A 205 3.38 5.40 -2.38
N LEU A 206 2.39 4.76 -2.98
CA LEU A 206 1.52 5.35 -4.00
C LEU A 206 0.07 5.29 -3.51
N ALA A 207 -0.63 6.42 -3.51
CA ALA A 207 -2.04 6.47 -3.12
C ALA A 207 -2.88 7.37 -4.04
N GLU A 208 -4.03 6.87 -4.50
CA GLU A 208 -5.04 7.66 -5.24
C GLU A 208 -4.49 8.41 -6.46
N CYS A 209 -3.60 7.77 -7.22
CA CYS A 209 -3.10 8.30 -8.49
C CYS A 209 -3.90 7.68 -9.64
N ASP A 210 -5.15 8.14 -9.79
CA ASP A 210 -6.17 7.43 -10.56
C ASP A 210 -5.89 7.30 -12.06
N GLN A 211 -5.02 8.13 -12.65
CA GLN A 211 -4.66 8.00 -14.07
C GLN A 211 -3.51 7.01 -14.33
N MET A 212 -2.87 6.51 -13.28
CA MET A 212 -1.72 5.62 -13.42
C MET A 212 -2.18 4.23 -13.85
N ARG A 213 -1.65 3.76 -14.99
CA ARG A 213 -2.02 2.46 -15.57
C ARG A 213 -0.98 1.38 -15.28
N THR A 214 0.28 1.79 -15.25
CA THR A 214 1.45 0.96 -14.97
C THR A 214 2.39 1.76 -14.08
N ILE A 215 3.09 1.12 -13.15
CA ILE A 215 4.10 1.82 -12.34
C ILE A 215 5.36 2.00 -13.18
N ILE A 216 5.76 0.92 -13.85
CA ILE A 216 6.93 0.83 -14.70
C ILE A 216 6.48 0.44 -16.11
N ASP A 217 6.90 1.20 -17.11
CA ASP A 217 6.66 0.91 -18.52
C ASP A 217 8.00 0.88 -19.27
N GLU A 218 8.53 -0.31 -19.52
CA GLU A 218 9.82 -0.53 -20.18
C GLU A 218 9.70 -0.65 -21.72
N GLU A 219 8.48 -0.61 -22.29
CA GLU A 219 8.27 -0.78 -23.74
C GLU A 219 8.82 0.39 -24.61
N MET A 220 9.19 1.53 -24.02
CA MET A 220 9.43 2.77 -24.78
C MET A 220 10.88 3.12 -25.14
N HIS A 221 11.89 2.33 -24.75
CA HIS A 221 13.30 2.69 -25.01
C HIS A 221 14.19 1.51 -25.46
N CYS A 222 13.77 0.82 -26.52
CA CYS A 222 14.61 -0.09 -27.29
C CYS A 222 14.77 0.40 -28.74
N GLU A 223 15.27 1.63 -28.91
CA GLU A 223 16.00 2.01 -30.14
C GLU A 223 17.49 2.09 -29.78
N GLY A 224 18.07 0.94 -29.46
CA GLY A 224 19.52 0.78 -29.32
C GLY A 224 19.91 -0.39 -30.21
N ASN A 225 20.73 -0.13 -31.22
CA ASN A 225 21.21 -1.13 -32.17
C ASN A 225 21.72 -2.38 -31.44
N GLU A 226 21.35 -3.56 -31.92
CA GLU A 226 21.75 -4.88 -31.41
C GLU A 226 23.27 -5.18 -31.48
N ASN A 227 24.11 -4.16 -31.68
CA ASN A 227 25.55 -4.30 -31.93
C ASN A 227 26.47 -3.67 -30.87
N ASP A 228 25.95 -3.02 -29.82
CA ASP A 228 26.81 -2.55 -28.71
C ASP A 228 26.78 -3.54 -27.53
N LEU A 229 27.65 -4.55 -27.61
CA LEU A 229 27.97 -5.50 -26.55
C LEU A 229 28.80 -4.86 -25.43
N SER A 230 28.27 -3.81 -24.79
CA SER A 230 28.78 -3.36 -23.48
C SER A 230 27.74 -3.66 -22.40
N GLU A 231 27.75 -4.92 -21.95
CA GLU A 231 26.96 -5.49 -20.83
C GLU A 231 27.19 -4.81 -19.46
N SER A 232 27.85 -3.65 -19.36
CA SER A 232 28.31 -3.09 -18.09
C SER A 232 27.60 -1.83 -17.59
N ASN A 233 26.67 -1.22 -18.37
CA ASN A 233 26.02 0.05 -17.97
C ASN A 233 24.49 0.05 -18.03
N ALA A 234 23.83 -1.12 -18.04
CA ALA A 234 22.39 -1.19 -17.82
C ALA A 234 22.09 -0.84 -16.35
N LYS A 235 21.79 0.45 -16.06
CA LYS A 235 21.44 0.91 -14.71
C LYS A 235 20.32 0.04 -14.14
N ASN A 236 20.61 -0.65 -13.04
CA ASN A 236 19.64 -1.46 -12.30
C ASN A 236 18.46 -0.61 -11.87
N VAL A 237 17.32 -0.94 -12.45
CA VAL A 237 16.06 -0.24 -12.33
C VAL A 237 15.49 -0.41 -10.92
N LEU A 238 15.33 0.69 -10.17
CA LEU A 238 14.84 0.65 -8.78
C LEU A 238 15.53 -0.44 -7.94
N GLY A 239 16.80 -0.75 -8.23
CA GLY A 239 17.54 -1.86 -7.61
C GLY A 239 17.83 -1.64 -6.12
N SER A 240 17.52 -0.45 -5.60
CA SER A 240 17.59 -0.10 -4.19
C SER A 240 16.25 -0.23 -3.45
N LEU A 241 15.14 -0.43 -4.17
CA LEU A 241 13.81 -0.42 -3.57
C LEU A 241 13.60 -1.66 -2.70
N GLU A 242 13.25 -1.44 -1.44
CA GLU A 242 13.02 -2.48 -0.43
C GLU A 242 11.54 -2.62 -0.07
N TYR A 243 10.77 -1.52 -0.17
CA TYR A 243 9.35 -1.47 0.19
C TYR A 243 8.53 -0.76 -0.88
N LEU A 244 7.48 -1.41 -1.38
CA LEU A 244 6.49 -0.83 -2.28
C LEU A 244 5.07 -1.12 -1.75
N SER A 245 4.29 -0.07 -1.51
CA SER A 245 2.88 -0.22 -1.15
C SER A 245 1.99 0.74 -1.93
N ILE A 246 0.84 0.24 -2.36
CA ILE A 246 -0.05 0.88 -3.32
C ILE A 246 -1.47 0.82 -2.81
N TYR A 247 -2.14 1.97 -2.76
CA TYR A 247 -3.44 2.16 -2.16
C TYR A 247 -4.39 2.87 -3.12
N TYR A 248 -5.57 2.30 -3.35
CA TYR A 248 -6.69 2.94 -4.05
C TYR A 248 -6.31 3.50 -5.43
N MET A 249 -5.77 2.66 -6.31
CA MET A 249 -5.39 3.07 -7.67
C MET A 249 -6.46 2.62 -8.67
N GLU A 250 -7.36 3.53 -9.08
CA GLU A 250 -8.55 3.16 -9.85
C GLU A 250 -8.24 2.52 -11.20
N ASN A 251 -7.27 3.03 -11.96
CA ASN A 251 -6.95 2.54 -13.32
C ASN A 251 -5.67 1.70 -13.43
N LEU A 252 -5.05 1.30 -12.31
CA LEU A 252 -3.82 0.50 -12.33
C LEU A 252 -4.13 -0.91 -12.87
N ARG A 253 -3.45 -1.30 -13.95
CA ARG A 253 -3.67 -2.59 -14.64
C ARG A 253 -2.57 -3.60 -14.38
N THR A 254 -1.31 -3.15 -14.34
CA THR A 254 -0.13 -3.97 -14.05
C THR A 254 0.90 -3.16 -13.26
N ILE A 255 1.78 -3.83 -12.52
CA ILE A 255 2.90 -3.17 -11.82
C ILE A 255 3.96 -2.76 -12.85
N CYS A 256 4.43 -3.72 -13.65
CA CYS A 256 5.41 -3.50 -14.70
C CYS A 256 4.82 -3.91 -16.05
N ARG A 257 5.21 -3.21 -17.11
CA ARG A 257 4.90 -3.53 -18.51
C ARG A 257 6.18 -3.63 -19.33
N GLY A 258 6.27 -4.67 -20.15
CA GLY A 258 7.45 -5.00 -20.96
C GLY A 258 8.36 -6.07 -20.33
N PRO A 259 9.38 -6.54 -21.06
CA PRO A 259 10.38 -7.47 -20.52
C PRO A 259 11.25 -6.72 -19.51
N THR A 260 11.05 -6.97 -18.21
CA THR A 260 11.85 -6.33 -17.16
C THR A 260 13.32 -6.71 -17.28
N ARG A 261 14.21 -5.72 -17.28
CA ARG A 261 15.67 -5.95 -17.22
C ARG A 261 16.08 -6.73 -15.97
N TYR A 262 17.17 -7.50 -16.08
CA TYR A 262 17.79 -8.15 -14.92
C TYR A 262 18.11 -7.13 -13.82
N GLY A 263 17.77 -7.46 -12.57
CA GLY A 263 18.05 -6.63 -11.40
C GLY A 263 16.94 -5.64 -11.00
N CYS A 264 15.84 -5.55 -11.77
CA CYS A 264 14.71 -4.68 -11.47
C CYS A 264 14.04 -5.05 -10.13
N MET A 265 13.96 -4.12 -9.18
CA MET A 265 13.40 -4.37 -7.83
C MET A 265 14.03 -5.57 -7.08
N SER A 266 15.30 -5.90 -7.37
CA SER A 266 15.97 -7.08 -6.81
C SER A 266 16.10 -7.08 -5.29
N LYS A 267 16.04 -5.92 -4.62
CA LYS A 267 16.09 -5.78 -3.16
C LYS A 267 14.71 -5.69 -2.50
N LEU A 268 13.62 -5.81 -3.27
CA LEU A 268 12.27 -5.64 -2.76
C LEU A 268 11.95 -6.76 -1.75
N LYS A 269 11.58 -6.37 -0.54
CA LYS A 269 11.19 -7.25 0.57
C LYS A 269 9.70 -7.23 0.85
N PHE A 270 9.05 -6.08 0.61
CA PHE A 270 7.62 -5.90 0.85
C PHE A 270 6.91 -5.37 -0.40
N LEU A 271 5.82 -6.03 -0.78
CA LEU A 271 4.90 -5.57 -1.81
C LEU A 271 3.44 -5.64 -1.30
N GLY A 272 2.78 -4.50 -1.21
CA GLY A 272 1.35 -4.42 -0.83
C GLY A 272 0.51 -3.72 -1.89
N LEU A 273 -0.57 -4.36 -2.34
CA LEU A 273 -1.56 -3.80 -3.27
C LEU A 273 -2.93 -3.82 -2.60
N HIS A 274 -3.52 -2.65 -2.40
CA HIS A 274 -4.76 -2.47 -1.66
C HIS A 274 -5.77 -1.66 -2.49
N SER A 275 -6.96 -2.22 -2.71
CA SER A 275 -8.06 -1.59 -3.44
C SER A 275 -7.64 -1.12 -4.84
N CYS A 276 -7.13 -2.04 -5.67
CA CYS A 276 -6.77 -1.78 -7.07
C CYS A 276 -7.76 -2.51 -8.01
N PRO A 277 -8.91 -1.90 -8.36
CA PRO A 277 -10.02 -2.58 -9.01
C PRO A 277 -9.76 -3.02 -10.46
N GLN A 278 -8.83 -2.35 -11.16
CA GLN A 278 -8.49 -2.67 -12.55
C GLN A 278 -7.25 -3.58 -12.69
N LEU A 279 -6.65 -3.97 -11.57
CA LEU A 279 -5.44 -4.79 -11.56
C LEU A 279 -5.80 -6.22 -11.99
N SER A 280 -5.25 -6.67 -13.11
CA SER A 280 -5.52 -8.01 -13.63
C SER A 280 -4.35 -8.97 -13.47
N ILE A 281 -3.11 -8.46 -13.59
CA ILE A 281 -1.87 -9.24 -13.51
C ILE A 281 -0.95 -8.57 -12.48
N VAL A 282 -0.45 -9.35 -11.53
CA VAL A 282 0.46 -8.87 -10.49
C VAL A 282 1.92 -8.93 -10.98
N PHE A 283 2.34 -10.08 -11.49
CA PHE A 283 3.70 -10.34 -11.96
C PHE A 283 3.75 -10.84 -13.40
N SER A 284 4.70 -10.31 -14.17
CA SER A 284 5.24 -11.02 -15.33
C SER A 284 6.28 -12.05 -14.87
N LEU A 285 6.54 -13.08 -15.68
CA LEU A 285 7.60 -14.06 -15.41
C LEU A 285 8.97 -13.39 -15.22
N SER A 286 9.28 -12.42 -16.07
CA SER A 286 10.52 -11.65 -16.01
C SER A 286 10.68 -10.84 -14.72
N LEU A 287 9.57 -10.31 -14.17
CA LEU A 287 9.62 -9.59 -12.91
C LEU A 287 9.80 -10.57 -11.74
N LEU A 288 9.12 -11.72 -11.79
CA LEU A 288 9.20 -12.74 -10.77
C LEU A 288 10.63 -13.26 -10.57
N GLU A 289 11.40 -13.41 -11.66
CA GLU A 289 12.81 -13.81 -11.61
C GLU A 289 13.70 -12.84 -10.81
N ASN A 290 13.33 -11.56 -10.73
CA ASN A 290 14.09 -10.57 -9.98
C ASN A 290 13.71 -10.50 -8.49
N LEU A 291 12.51 -10.97 -8.11
CA LEU A 291 11.94 -10.81 -6.76
C LEU A 291 12.40 -11.90 -5.76
N ILE A 292 13.68 -12.26 -5.80
CA ILE A 292 14.25 -13.32 -4.96
C ILE A 292 14.26 -12.99 -3.46
N ASN A 293 14.24 -11.70 -3.10
CA ASN A 293 14.29 -11.20 -1.73
C ASN A 293 12.91 -10.84 -1.16
N LEU A 294 11.81 -11.08 -1.90
CA LEU A 294 10.47 -10.71 -1.47
C LEU A 294 10.04 -11.57 -0.28
N GLU A 295 9.83 -10.93 0.87
CA GLU A 295 9.46 -11.57 2.13
C GLU A 295 7.95 -11.49 2.40
N GLU A 296 7.31 -10.39 2.03
CA GLU A 296 5.88 -10.16 2.25
C GLU A 296 5.16 -9.69 0.99
N LEU A 297 4.07 -10.38 0.64
CA LEU A 297 3.15 -10.02 -0.43
C LEU A 297 1.72 -9.90 0.11
N ILE A 298 1.11 -8.74 -0.07
CA ILE A 298 -0.28 -8.46 0.32
C ILE A 298 -1.08 -8.04 -0.91
N LEU A 299 -2.18 -8.74 -1.17
CA LEU A 299 -3.19 -8.39 -2.16
C LEU A 299 -4.55 -8.31 -1.46
N GLU A 300 -5.13 -7.12 -1.44
CA GLU A 300 -6.39 -6.84 -0.77
C GLU A 300 -7.32 -6.05 -1.69
N ASP A 301 -8.56 -6.53 -1.87
CA ASP A 301 -9.61 -5.83 -2.61
C ASP A 301 -9.21 -5.53 -4.07
N CYS A 302 -8.64 -6.53 -4.75
CA CYS A 302 -8.26 -6.48 -6.17
C CYS A 302 -9.12 -7.46 -7.00
N PRO A 303 -10.37 -7.10 -7.34
CA PRO A 303 -11.37 -8.04 -7.86
C PRO A 303 -11.11 -8.65 -9.24
N LEU A 304 -10.27 -8.04 -10.08
CA LEU A 304 -9.96 -8.54 -11.43
C LEU A 304 -8.71 -9.43 -11.50
N VAL A 305 -8.00 -9.62 -10.38
CA VAL A 305 -6.82 -10.48 -10.36
C VAL A 305 -7.27 -11.93 -10.51
N THR A 306 -7.06 -12.50 -11.70
CA THR A 306 -7.36 -13.91 -11.99
C THR A 306 -6.18 -14.83 -11.72
N THR A 307 -4.97 -14.34 -12.01
CA THR A 307 -3.71 -15.03 -11.75
C THR A 307 -2.65 -14.06 -11.21
N LEU A 308 -1.80 -14.51 -10.28
CA LEU A 308 -0.68 -13.67 -9.83
C LEU A 308 0.41 -13.56 -10.89
N VAL A 309 0.64 -14.62 -11.68
CA VAL A 309 1.66 -14.64 -12.74
C VAL A 309 1.03 -14.85 -14.11
N SER A 310 1.38 -14.02 -15.10
CA SER A 310 0.95 -14.19 -16.50
C SER A 310 1.93 -15.04 -17.31
N ASP A 311 1.43 -16.09 -17.94
CA ASP A 311 2.19 -17.06 -18.74
C ASP A 311 2.21 -16.65 -20.23
N THR A 312 3.35 -16.17 -20.73
CA THR A 312 3.54 -15.90 -22.18
C THR A 312 4.83 -16.50 -22.73
N SER A 313 5.53 -17.34 -21.97
CA SER A 313 6.82 -17.90 -22.40
C SER A 313 6.73 -19.41 -22.51
N VAL A 314 7.04 -19.93 -23.70
CA VAL A 314 7.05 -21.37 -24.06
C VAL A 314 8.10 -22.18 -23.30
N LYS A 315 8.82 -21.59 -22.33
CA LYS A 315 9.79 -22.30 -21.50
C LYS A 315 9.08 -22.89 -20.27
N PRO A 316 9.15 -24.22 -20.06
CA PRO A 316 8.52 -24.83 -18.91
C PRO A 316 9.04 -24.21 -17.62
N MET A 317 8.10 -23.87 -16.74
CA MET A 317 8.26 -23.42 -15.36
C MET A 317 8.85 -24.53 -14.47
N MET A 318 10.00 -25.07 -14.87
CA MET A 318 10.67 -26.21 -14.23
C MET A 318 12.02 -25.81 -13.62
N SER A 319 12.36 -24.51 -13.58
CA SER A 319 13.70 -24.07 -13.17
C SER A 319 13.74 -22.95 -12.12
N TYR A 320 12.62 -22.35 -11.73
CA TYR A 320 12.63 -21.21 -10.81
C TYR A 320 11.82 -21.49 -9.56
N GLU A 321 12.42 -21.13 -8.42
CA GLU A 321 11.74 -21.16 -7.14
C GLU A 321 10.71 -20.03 -7.09
N PHE A 322 9.42 -20.35 -6.97
CA PHE A 322 8.38 -19.33 -6.81
C PHE A 322 8.60 -18.57 -5.49
N LEU A 323 9.05 -17.30 -5.59
CA LEU A 323 9.32 -16.37 -4.48
C LEU A 323 10.06 -17.05 -3.30
N PRO A 324 11.35 -17.40 -3.45
CA PRO A 324 12.05 -18.30 -2.53
C PRO A 324 12.07 -17.80 -1.08
N SER A 325 12.21 -16.48 -0.88
CA SER A 325 12.28 -15.84 0.43
C SER A 325 10.92 -15.49 1.06
N LEU A 326 9.81 -15.89 0.45
CA LEU A 326 8.47 -15.48 0.88
C LEU A 326 8.14 -16.06 2.27
N LYS A 327 7.91 -15.16 3.22
CA LYS A 327 7.51 -15.47 4.60
C LYS A 327 6.01 -15.22 4.79
N ARG A 328 5.45 -14.20 4.15
CA ARG A 328 4.06 -13.79 4.35
C ARG A 328 3.33 -13.58 3.03
N LEU A 329 2.20 -14.25 2.87
CA LEU A 329 1.28 -14.06 1.75
C LEU A 329 -0.12 -13.81 2.31
N LEU A 330 -0.72 -12.68 1.94
CA LEU A 330 -2.07 -12.31 2.34
C LEU A 330 -2.91 -12.02 1.11
N LEU A 331 -3.91 -12.88 0.86
CA LEU A 331 -4.84 -12.77 -0.28
C LEU A 331 -6.26 -12.56 0.26
N LEU A 332 -6.75 -11.33 0.19
CA LEU A 332 -8.04 -10.92 0.76
C LEU A 332 -8.94 -10.29 -0.30
N TYR A 333 -10.21 -10.72 -0.33
CA TYR A 333 -11.23 -10.18 -1.23
C TYR A 333 -10.83 -10.18 -2.72
N LEU A 334 -10.38 -11.35 -3.22
CA LEU A 334 -10.02 -11.59 -4.61
C LEU A 334 -11.03 -12.55 -5.30
N PRO A 335 -12.27 -12.10 -5.60
CA PRO A 335 -13.35 -12.99 -6.06
C PRO A 335 -13.10 -13.70 -7.39
N GLN A 336 -12.23 -13.19 -8.25
CA GLN A 336 -11.92 -13.81 -9.54
C GLN A 336 -10.61 -14.60 -9.54
N LEU A 337 -9.91 -14.69 -8.40
CA LEU A 337 -8.65 -15.42 -8.34
C LEU A 337 -8.92 -16.90 -8.55
N VAL A 338 -8.42 -17.43 -9.67
CA VAL A 338 -8.55 -18.85 -9.99
C VAL A 338 -7.28 -19.60 -9.61
N THR A 339 -6.09 -19.05 -9.92
CA THR A 339 -4.80 -19.71 -9.64
C THR A 339 -3.72 -18.71 -9.24
N ILE A 340 -2.68 -19.14 -8.51
CA ILE A 340 -1.50 -18.29 -8.23
C ILE A 340 -0.52 -18.30 -9.40
N SER A 341 -0.41 -19.41 -10.13
CA SER A 341 0.36 -19.52 -11.36
C SER A 341 -0.22 -20.60 -12.26
N ASN A 342 -0.12 -20.42 -13.57
CA ASN A 342 -0.49 -21.48 -14.52
C ASN A 342 0.54 -22.61 -14.43
N GLY A 343 0.17 -23.75 -13.84
CA GLY A 343 0.92 -24.98 -13.97
C GLY A 343 0.88 -25.46 -15.41
N GLY A 344 2.04 -25.70 -16.02
CA GLY A 344 2.15 -26.18 -17.38
C GLY A 344 1.34 -27.47 -17.59
N SER A 345 0.32 -27.40 -18.44
CA SER A 345 -0.34 -28.56 -19.01
C SER A 345 -0.77 -28.19 -20.42
N SER A 346 0.02 -28.64 -21.39
CA SER A 346 -0.34 -28.62 -22.81
C SER A 346 -1.70 -29.27 -23.00
N GLY A 347 -2.63 -28.52 -23.56
CA GLY A 347 -3.96 -28.99 -23.93
C GLY A 347 -4.62 -27.95 -24.83
N ASP A 348 -4.53 -28.18 -26.14
CA ASP A 348 -5.14 -27.36 -27.18
C ASP A 348 -6.61 -27.06 -26.88
N VAL A 349 -6.99 -25.77 -26.88
CA VAL A 349 -8.37 -25.37 -27.12
C VAL A 349 -8.41 -24.14 -28.03
N TYR A 350 -9.02 -24.37 -29.20
CA TYR A 350 -9.34 -23.38 -30.21
C TYR A 350 -10.03 -22.14 -29.64
N SER A 351 -9.51 -20.99 -30.04
CA SER A 351 -10.16 -19.69 -29.98
C SER A 351 -11.57 -19.76 -30.59
N ASN A 352 -12.60 -19.48 -29.80
CA ASN A 352 -13.88 -19.02 -30.34
C ASN A 352 -14.06 -17.53 -30.03
N ARG A 353 -13.87 -16.74 -31.07
CA ARG A 353 -14.22 -15.32 -31.16
C ARG A 353 -15.72 -15.16 -30.92
N GLY A 354 -16.07 -14.39 -29.90
CA GLY A 354 -17.39 -13.80 -29.71
C GLY A 354 -17.26 -12.32 -29.42
N GLN A 355 -16.92 -11.52 -30.44
CA GLN A 355 -17.01 -10.06 -30.37
C GLN A 355 -18.50 -9.67 -30.32
N GLN A 356 -18.94 -9.04 -29.23
CA GLN A 356 -20.11 -8.16 -29.27
C GLN A 356 -19.64 -6.71 -29.27
N PRO A 357 -19.94 -5.93 -30.32
CA PRO A 357 -19.62 -4.51 -30.34
C PRO A 357 -20.62 -3.71 -29.50
N GLN A 358 -20.11 -2.92 -28.56
CA GLN A 358 -20.84 -1.83 -27.94
C GLN A 358 -21.18 -0.80 -29.03
N LYS A 359 -22.48 -0.68 -29.36
CA LYS A 359 -22.98 0.37 -30.25
C LYS A 359 -23.03 1.70 -29.51
N PHE A 360 -22.12 2.59 -29.88
CA PHE A 360 -22.37 4.03 -29.90
C PHE A 360 -23.49 4.34 -30.89
N LEU A 361 -24.46 5.17 -30.50
CA LEU A 361 -25.36 5.85 -31.44
C LEU A 361 -25.55 7.29 -30.98
N ALA A 362 -25.00 8.19 -31.79
CA ALA A 362 -25.15 9.62 -31.73
C ALA A 362 -26.55 10.06 -32.20
N MET A 363 -26.90 11.29 -31.82
CA MET A 363 -28.17 11.99 -32.00
C MET A 363 -28.57 12.22 -33.46
N ALA A 364 -29.88 12.34 -33.69
CA ALA A 364 -30.46 13.14 -34.77
C ALA A 364 -31.49 14.12 -34.18
N SER A 365 -31.42 15.36 -34.67
CA SER A 365 -32.26 16.52 -34.36
C SER A 365 -33.54 16.50 -35.21
N ASP A 366 -34.70 16.89 -34.66
CA ASP A 366 -35.44 18.03 -35.23
C ASP A 366 -36.53 18.65 -34.32
N LYS A 367 -36.80 19.92 -34.63
CA LYS A 367 -37.38 21.06 -33.88
C LYS A 367 -38.83 20.94 -33.38
N LYS A 368 -39.13 21.62 -32.24
CA LYS A 368 -40.01 22.82 -32.17
C LYS A 368 -40.05 23.46 -30.77
N GLU A 369 -40.00 24.79 -30.75
CA GLU A 369 -40.04 25.70 -29.60
C GLU A 369 -41.43 25.74 -28.93
N ASN A 370 -41.52 25.72 -27.60
CA ASN A 370 -41.59 26.90 -26.71
C ASN A 370 -42.14 26.54 -25.29
N SER A 371 -41.64 27.24 -24.26
CA SER A 371 -41.95 27.15 -22.80
C SER A 371 -41.24 26.05 -21.97
N HIS A 372 -39.91 26.16 -21.78
CA HIS A 372 -39.11 24.98 -21.40
C HIS A 372 -38.08 25.10 -20.26
N ASP A 373 -38.33 25.87 -19.18
CA ASP A 373 -37.43 25.83 -18.00
C ASP A 373 -38.02 25.02 -16.82
N ASP A 374 -39.29 25.20 -16.48
CA ASP A 374 -39.89 24.54 -15.31
C ASP A 374 -40.20 23.04 -15.53
N SER A 375 -40.59 22.67 -16.76
CA SER A 375 -40.84 21.28 -17.14
C SER A 375 -39.56 20.45 -17.21
N LYS A 376 -38.43 21.05 -17.65
CA LYS A 376 -37.11 20.41 -17.69
C LYS A 376 -36.57 20.14 -16.28
N LYS A 377 -36.65 21.11 -15.37
CA LYS A 377 -36.28 20.92 -13.95
C LYS A 377 -37.14 19.85 -13.28
N LYS A 378 -38.44 19.79 -13.59
CA LYS A 378 -39.36 18.76 -13.07
C LYS A 378 -39.05 17.36 -13.62
N LEU A 379 -38.69 17.24 -14.90
CA LEU A 379 -38.27 15.98 -15.52
C LEU A 379 -36.92 15.50 -14.96
N MET A 380 -35.96 16.42 -14.78
CA MET A 380 -34.66 16.11 -14.20
C MET A 380 -34.78 15.66 -12.73
N ARG A 381 -35.62 16.33 -11.93
CA ARG A 381 -35.92 15.91 -10.54
C ARG A 381 -36.62 14.55 -10.49
N LYS A 382 -37.52 14.26 -11.44
CA LYS A 382 -38.18 12.94 -11.55
C LYS A 382 -37.18 11.84 -11.88
N GLU A 383 -36.22 12.10 -12.78
CA GLU A 383 -35.20 11.13 -13.16
C GLU A 383 -34.20 10.88 -12.03
N ILE A 384 -33.76 11.93 -11.33
CA ILE A 384 -32.90 11.81 -10.14
C ILE A 384 -33.61 10.97 -9.06
N GLU A 385 -34.88 11.23 -8.78
CA GLU A 385 -35.65 10.46 -7.80
C GLU A 385 -35.91 9.01 -8.26
N ARG A 386 -36.04 8.78 -9.57
CA ARG A 386 -36.16 7.43 -10.15
C ARG A 386 -34.87 6.63 -9.98
N ASN A 387 -33.72 7.23 -10.30
CA ASN A 387 -32.40 6.62 -10.11
C ASN A 387 -32.17 6.31 -8.62
N ARG A 388 -32.48 7.26 -7.73
CA ARG A 388 -32.38 7.05 -6.28
C ARG A 388 -33.23 5.86 -5.80
N ARG A 389 -34.43 5.67 -6.35
CA ARG A 389 -35.31 4.53 -6.00
C ARG A 389 -34.79 3.21 -6.55
N GLN A 390 -34.21 3.21 -7.74
CA GLN A 390 -33.60 2.02 -8.35
C GLN A 390 -32.35 1.59 -7.57
N GLU A 391 -31.47 2.53 -7.23
CA GLU A 391 -30.29 2.29 -6.41
C GLU A 391 -30.68 1.77 -5.03
N MET A 392 -31.65 2.42 -4.37
CA MET A 392 -32.18 1.97 -3.08
C MET A 392 -32.79 0.56 -3.18
N ALA A 393 -33.49 0.23 -4.27
CA ALA A 393 -34.03 -1.11 -4.48
C ALA A 393 -32.93 -2.15 -4.66
N SER A 394 -31.86 -1.82 -5.38
CA SER A 394 -30.67 -2.67 -5.53
C SER A 394 -30.02 -2.96 -4.17
N LEU A 395 -29.77 -1.92 -3.37
CA LEU A 395 -29.20 -2.06 -2.03
C LEU A 395 -30.05 -2.93 -1.09
N TYR A 396 -31.38 -2.77 -1.11
CA TYR A 396 -32.28 -3.63 -0.33
C TYR A 396 -32.28 -5.08 -0.82
N SER A 397 -32.08 -5.32 -2.12
CA SER A 397 -31.95 -6.67 -2.68
C SER A 397 -30.67 -7.34 -2.20
N SER A 398 -29.53 -6.63 -2.26
CA SER A 398 -28.24 -7.11 -1.76
C SER A 398 -28.25 -7.33 -0.25
N LEU A 399 -28.89 -6.43 0.52
CA LEU A 399 -29.05 -6.64 1.96
C LEU A 399 -29.86 -7.91 2.24
N ARG A 400 -30.95 -8.14 1.49
CA ARG A 400 -31.79 -9.33 1.66
C ARG A 400 -31.06 -10.63 1.37
N SER A 401 -30.14 -10.67 0.39
CA SER A 401 -29.35 -11.87 0.07
C SER A 401 -28.31 -12.21 1.13
N LEU A 402 -27.88 -11.24 1.93
CA LEU A 402 -26.87 -11.42 2.99
C LEU A 402 -27.48 -11.81 4.35
N LEU A 403 -28.81 -11.77 4.49
CA LEU A 403 -29.50 -12.05 5.74
C LEU A 403 -29.91 -13.53 5.85
N PRO A 404 -29.76 -14.15 7.04
CA PRO A 404 -30.25 -15.51 7.27
C PRO A 404 -31.75 -15.63 6.98
N LEU A 405 -32.17 -16.82 6.53
CA LEU A 405 -33.56 -17.13 6.18
C LEU A 405 -34.56 -16.79 7.31
N GLU A 406 -34.14 -16.90 8.56
CA GLU A 406 -34.92 -16.57 9.76
C GLU A 406 -35.27 -15.06 9.85
N CYS A 407 -34.37 -14.20 9.39
CA CYS A 407 -34.53 -12.74 9.36
C CYS A 407 -35.41 -12.28 8.17
N ILE A 408 -35.52 -13.08 7.12
CA ILE A 408 -36.25 -12.75 5.88
C ILE A 408 -37.53 -13.58 5.67
N LYS A 409 -37.89 -14.46 6.61
CA LYS A 409 -39.06 -15.34 6.51
C LYS A 409 -40.38 -14.54 6.55
N GLY A 410 -41.20 -14.71 5.51
CA GLY A 410 -42.55 -14.11 5.37
C GLY A 410 -42.61 -12.82 4.53
N LYS A 411 -43.83 -12.28 4.36
CA LYS A 411 -44.06 -10.97 3.69
C LYS A 411 -43.73 -9.82 4.65
N ARG A 412 -42.44 -9.61 4.92
CA ARG A 412 -41.94 -8.52 5.77
C ARG A 412 -41.68 -7.25 4.95
N SER A 413 -41.87 -6.07 5.57
CA SER A 413 -41.60 -4.79 4.91
C SER A 413 -40.09 -4.55 4.77
N LYS A 414 -39.67 -3.57 3.96
CA LYS A 414 -38.24 -3.19 3.84
C LYS A 414 -37.64 -2.74 5.18
N SER A 415 -38.42 -2.06 6.01
CA SER A 415 -38.01 -1.63 7.35
C SER A 415 -37.79 -2.83 8.28
N ASP A 416 -38.62 -3.87 8.16
CA ASP A 416 -38.49 -5.09 8.97
C ASP A 416 -37.22 -5.87 8.60
N HIS A 417 -36.86 -5.91 7.32
CA HIS A 417 -35.57 -6.50 6.91
C HIS A 417 -34.38 -5.70 7.45
N LEU A 418 -34.47 -4.36 7.50
CA LEU A 418 -33.43 -3.52 8.06
C LEU A 418 -33.27 -3.77 9.57
N ASN A 419 -34.38 -3.85 10.30
CA ASN A 419 -34.36 -4.18 11.72
C ASN A 419 -33.85 -5.60 11.98
N GLY A 420 -34.21 -6.57 11.11
CA GLY A 420 -33.64 -7.91 11.13
C GLY A 420 -32.13 -7.91 10.91
N ALA A 421 -31.63 -7.09 9.99
CA ALA A 421 -30.19 -6.91 9.77
C ALA A 421 -29.49 -6.33 11.00
N ILE A 422 -30.06 -5.31 11.64
CA ILE A 422 -29.50 -4.71 12.85
C ILE A 422 -29.44 -5.75 13.99
N SER A 423 -30.50 -6.56 14.16
CA SER A 423 -30.50 -7.63 15.16
C SER A 423 -29.44 -8.68 14.86
N TYR A 424 -29.33 -9.10 13.60
CA TYR A 424 -28.35 -10.09 13.19
C TYR A 424 -26.90 -9.61 13.38
N ILE A 425 -26.62 -8.35 13.06
CA ILE A 425 -25.31 -7.73 13.32
C ILE A 425 -24.99 -7.76 14.82
N LYS A 426 -25.95 -7.43 15.69
CA LYS A 426 -25.75 -7.51 17.15
C LYS A 426 -25.48 -8.93 17.63
N ASP A 427 -26.21 -9.91 17.09
CA ASP A 427 -25.99 -11.32 17.43
C ASP A 427 -24.60 -11.81 16.98
N LEU A 428 -24.15 -11.40 15.79
CA LEU A 428 -22.79 -11.68 15.31
C LEU A 428 -21.73 -11.03 16.19
N GLN A 429 -21.89 -9.77 16.58
CA GLN A 429 -20.98 -9.07 17.51
C GLN A 429 -20.86 -9.83 18.83
N LYS A 430 -22.00 -10.22 19.43
CA LYS A 430 -22.02 -10.99 20.68
C LYS A 430 -21.36 -12.37 20.52
N ARG A 431 -21.51 -13.00 19.36
CA ARG A 431 -20.85 -14.27 19.05
C ARG A 431 -19.34 -14.11 18.93
N ILE A 432 -18.87 -13.02 18.33
CA ILE A 432 -17.44 -12.68 18.26
C ILE A 432 -16.87 -12.50 19.66
N GLU A 433 -17.52 -11.72 20.53
CA GLU A 433 -17.10 -11.53 21.93
C GLU A 433 -17.03 -12.84 22.71
N LYS A 434 -18.01 -13.74 22.52
CA LYS A 434 -18.01 -15.05 23.16
C LYS A 434 -16.85 -15.93 22.65
N LEU A 435 -16.57 -15.89 21.35
CA LEU A 435 -15.46 -16.64 20.76
C LEU A 435 -14.10 -16.07 21.17
N SER A 436 -13.96 -14.75 21.28
CA SER A 436 -12.73 -14.13 21.78
C SER A 436 -12.48 -14.48 23.25
N ALA A 437 -13.51 -14.44 24.09
CA ALA A 437 -13.39 -14.87 25.49
C ALA A 437 -12.96 -16.35 25.60
N ARG A 438 -13.54 -17.23 24.79
CA ARG A 438 -13.15 -18.65 24.74
C ARG A 438 -11.73 -18.85 24.23
N ARG A 439 -11.30 -18.09 23.22
CA ARG A 439 -9.91 -18.09 22.73
C ARG A 439 -8.95 -17.68 23.85
N ASP A 440 -9.26 -16.62 24.59
CA ASP A 440 -8.39 -16.11 25.65
C ASP A 440 -8.32 -17.09 26.83
N GLU A 441 -9.43 -17.77 27.15
CA GLU A 441 -9.47 -18.86 28.14
C GLU A 441 -8.60 -20.05 27.72
N LEU A 442 -8.71 -20.51 26.47
CA LEU A 442 -7.86 -21.57 25.92
C LEU A 442 -6.38 -21.16 25.92
N LYS A 443 -6.09 -19.89 25.60
CA LYS A 443 -4.73 -19.34 25.62
C LYS A 443 -4.14 -19.38 27.04
N ARG A 444 -4.92 -19.07 28.07
CA ARG A 444 -4.49 -19.21 29.49
C ARG A 444 -4.27 -20.66 29.91
N LEU A 445 -5.14 -21.57 29.46
CA LEU A 445 -4.99 -23.00 29.77
C LEU A 445 -3.71 -23.57 29.14
N TYR A 446 -3.37 -23.13 27.94
CA TYR A 446 -2.15 -23.53 27.24
C TYR A 446 -0.88 -22.96 27.87
N SER A 447 -0.89 -21.68 28.28
CA SER A 447 0.25 -21.05 28.98
C SER A 447 0.59 -21.67 30.33
N ASN A 448 -0.34 -22.42 30.94
CA ASN A 448 -0.09 -23.16 32.19
C ASN A 448 0.60 -24.52 31.96
N ILE A 449 0.67 -25.00 30.72
CA ILE A 449 1.34 -26.26 30.35
C ILE A 449 2.84 -26.02 30.09
N ASP A 450 3.24 -24.79 29.77
CA ASP A 450 4.58 -24.45 29.27
C ASP A 450 5.63 -24.16 30.36
N GLN A 451 5.36 -24.45 31.64
CA GLN A 451 6.37 -24.38 32.71
C GLN A 451 7.24 -25.64 32.83
N GLY A 452 7.26 -26.51 31.81
CA GLY A 452 7.99 -27.76 31.88
C GLY A 452 8.44 -28.32 30.54
N SER A 453 9.16 -27.57 29.71
CA SER A 453 10.27 -28.14 28.92
C SER A 453 11.07 -27.04 28.22
N SER A 454 12.38 -27.07 28.42
CA SER A 454 13.41 -26.25 27.81
C SER A 454 13.55 -26.45 26.29
N ASN A 455 13.77 -25.34 25.58
CA ASN A 455 14.49 -25.19 24.31
C ASN A 455 14.60 -26.44 23.40
N GLU A 456 13.55 -26.75 22.66
CA GLU A 456 13.66 -27.44 21.37
C GLU A 456 12.83 -26.70 20.33
N SER A 457 13.43 -26.41 19.16
CA SER A 457 12.74 -25.82 18.02
C SER A 457 11.56 -26.70 17.63
N SER A 458 10.33 -26.21 17.81
CA SER A 458 9.15 -26.98 17.44
C SER A 458 9.20 -27.30 15.94
N PRO A 459 9.07 -28.58 15.53
CA PRO A 459 9.08 -28.95 14.13
C PRO A 459 7.91 -28.32 13.38
N SER A 460 8.09 -28.12 12.07
CA SER A 460 7.02 -27.61 11.22
C SER A 460 5.89 -28.63 11.18
N ASN A 461 4.68 -28.24 11.56
CA ASN A 461 3.50 -29.11 11.54
C ASN A 461 2.58 -28.71 10.40
N VAL A 462 2.03 -29.70 9.70
CA VAL A 462 1.07 -29.54 8.61
C VAL A 462 -0.23 -30.27 8.97
N VAL A 463 -1.37 -29.62 8.75
CA VAL A 463 -2.69 -30.24 8.86
C VAL A 463 -3.46 -29.97 7.58
N VAL A 464 -3.96 -31.04 6.95
CA VAL A 464 -4.80 -30.93 5.75
C VAL A 464 -6.24 -31.28 6.08
N ARG A 465 -7.19 -30.40 5.74
CA ARG A 465 -8.62 -30.63 6.01
C ARG A 465 -9.44 -30.51 4.73
N GLN A 466 -10.41 -31.38 4.56
CA GLN A 466 -11.43 -31.26 3.53
C GLN A 466 -12.59 -30.41 4.05
N SER A 467 -13.03 -29.43 3.27
CA SER A 467 -14.23 -28.64 3.59
C SER A 467 -15.51 -29.43 3.28
N LEU A 468 -16.61 -29.12 3.98
CA LEU A 468 -17.92 -29.78 3.85
C LEU A 468 -18.53 -29.66 2.43
N ASP A 469 -18.07 -28.69 1.63
CA ASP A 469 -18.49 -28.47 0.23
C ASP A 469 -17.69 -29.30 -0.80
N GLY A 470 -16.87 -30.28 -0.35
CA GLY A 470 -16.33 -31.36 -1.17
C GLY A 470 -15.11 -31.03 -2.05
N LEU A 471 -14.87 -29.76 -2.38
CA LEU A 471 -13.85 -29.34 -3.36
C LEU A 471 -12.70 -28.47 -2.80
N GLN A 472 -12.77 -28.11 -1.51
CA GLN A 472 -11.78 -27.22 -0.89
C GLN A 472 -10.87 -27.96 0.09
N VAL A 473 -9.56 -27.78 -0.07
CA VAL A 473 -8.51 -28.29 0.80
C VAL A 473 -7.93 -27.14 1.59
N VAL A 474 -7.94 -27.25 2.92
CA VAL A 474 -7.31 -26.27 3.81
C VAL A 474 -6.02 -26.85 4.36
N VAL A 475 -4.90 -26.19 4.07
CA VAL A 475 -3.57 -26.53 4.58
C VAL A 475 -3.19 -25.54 5.66
N ILE A 476 -2.94 -26.04 6.88
CA ILE A 476 -2.44 -25.24 8.00
C ILE A 476 -1.00 -25.61 8.26
N ILE A 477 -0.10 -24.62 8.24
CA ILE A 477 1.33 -24.83 8.39
C ILE A 477 1.83 -23.96 9.53
N ASN A 478 2.52 -24.55 10.49
CA ASN A 478 3.26 -23.79 11.49
C ASN A 478 4.74 -23.80 11.12
N THR A 479 5.30 -22.64 10.76
CA THR A 479 6.73 -22.51 10.47
C THR A 479 7.44 -22.07 11.74
N GLY A 480 8.24 -22.97 12.30
CA GLY A 480 9.07 -22.71 13.48
C GLY A 480 10.27 -21.81 13.16
N LEU A 481 10.94 -21.29 14.20
CA LEU A 481 12.22 -20.60 14.03
C LEU A 481 13.34 -21.62 13.75
N GLY A 482 13.92 -21.61 12.55
CA GLY A 482 15.12 -22.40 12.22
C GLY A 482 15.39 -22.53 10.72
N ALA A 483 16.63 -22.90 10.36
CA ALA A 483 17.07 -23.07 8.96
C ALA A 483 16.47 -24.32 8.26
N GLN A 484 15.78 -25.19 9.01
CA GLN A 484 15.13 -26.42 8.51
C GLN A 484 13.59 -26.33 8.49
N ALA A 485 13.01 -25.14 8.65
CA ALA A 485 11.56 -24.97 8.62
C ALA A 485 11.00 -25.05 7.19
N LEU A 486 9.84 -25.70 7.04
CA LEU A 486 9.13 -25.80 5.76
C LEU A 486 8.71 -24.40 5.29
N SER A 487 9.26 -23.89 4.19
CA SER A 487 8.94 -22.53 3.72
C SER A 487 7.56 -22.47 3.04
N LEU A 488 6.89 -21.33 3.15
CA LEU A 488 5.62 -21.08 2.45
C LEU A 488 5.79 -21.21 0.94
N SER A 489 6.91 -20.72 0.40
CA SER A 489 7.27 -20.84 -1.02
C SER A 489 7.35 -22.28 -1.49
N ARG A 490 7.92 -23.19 -0.68
CA ARG A 490 8.00 -24.62 -0.99
C ARG A 490 6.63 -25.26 -1.03
N VAL A 491 5.76 -24.90 -0.09
CA VAL A 491 4.40 -25.49 -0.02
C VAL A 491 3.54 -25.02 -1.18
N LEU A 492 3.59 -23.73 -1.51
CA LEU A 492 2.90 -23.20 -2.69
C LEU A 492 3.34 -23.92 -3.97
N ARG A 493 4.64 -24.21 -4.11
CA ARG A 493 5.17 -25.00 -5.24
C ARG A 493 4.57 -26.40 -5.30
N LEU A 494 4.58 -27.14 -4.19
CA LEU A 494 4.03 -28.50 -4.13
C LEU A 494 2.52 -28.53 -4.46
N LEU A 495 1.77 -27.54 -3.98
CA LEU A 495 0.35 -27.40 -4.30
C LEU A 495 0.12 -27.18 -5.81
N LEU A 496 0.98 -26.37 -6.44
CA LEU A 496 0.93 -26.12 -7.89
C LEU A 496 1.32 -27.35 -8.71
N GLU A 497 2.35 -28.09 -8.28
CA GLU A 497 2.78 -29.35 -8.92
C GLU A 497 1.67 -30.42 -8.89
N ASP A 498 0.90 -30.46 -7.81
CA ASP A 498 -0.25 -31.35 -7.65
C ASP A 498 -1.54 -30.84 -8.33
N GLY A 499 -1.47 -29.70 -9.03
CA GLY A 499 -2.59 -29.14 -9.78
C GLY A 499 -3.70 -28.55 -8.89
N LEU A 500 -3.37 -28.18 -7.66
CA LEU A 500 -4.27 -27.51 -6.72
C LEU A 500 -4.18 -25.99 -6.89
N ASN A 501 -5.33 -25.37 -7.06
CA ASN A 501 -5.47 -23.95 -7.25
C ASN A 501 -5.61 -23.24 -5.91
N VAL A 502 -4.63 -22.44 -5.49
CA VAL A 502 -4.72 -21.67 -4.25
C VAL A 502 -5.66 -20.48 -4.43
N VAL A 503 -6.77 -20.47 -3.70
CA VAL A 503 -7.82 -19.44 -3.76
C VAL A 503 -7.70 -18.41 -2.64
N SER A 504 -7.11 -18.78 -1.50
CA SER A 504 -6.83 -17.86 -0.40
C SER A 504 -5.60 -18.31 0.38
N CYS A 505 -4.83 -17.37 0.89
CA CYS A 505 -3.73 -17.62 1.80
C CYS A 505 -3.72 -16.53 2.87
N ILE A 506 -3.71 -16.93 4.14
CA ILE A 506 -3.66 -16.04 5.30
C ILE A 506 -2.52 -16.48 6.20
N SER A 507 -1.54 -15.60 6.37
CA SER A 507 -0.42 -15.80 7.30
C SER A 507 -0.62 -14.98 8.58
N THR A 508 -0.62 -15.64 9.72
CA THR A 508 -0.75 -15.03 11.05
C THR A 508 0.45 -15.36 11.93
N ARG A 509 0.88 -14.43 12.79
CA ARG A 509 2.00 -14.66 13.71
C ARG A 509 1.48 -15.16 15.06
N ILE A 510 1.98 -16.30 15.52
CA ILE A 510 1.60 -16.93 16.80
C ILE A 510 2.88 -17.38 17.50
N ASP A 511 3.10 -16.90 18.73
CA ASP A 511 4.19 -17.31 19.65
C ASP A 511 5.61 -17.34 19.02
N GLY A 512 5.90 -16.39 18.12
CA GLY A 512 7.20 -16.26 17.45
C GLY A 512 7.29 -16.99 16.10
N GLY A 513 6.38 -17.92 15.79
CA GLY A 513 6.24 -18.59 14.49
C GLY A 513 5.17 -17.98 13.58
N LEU A 514 5.11 -18.43 12.32
CA LEU A 514 4.05 -18.06 11.39
C LEU A 514 3.14 -19.26 11.13
N VAL A 515 1.84 -19.04 11.29
CA VAL A 515 0.80 -19.98 10.90
C VAL A 515 0.16 -19.54 9.58
N HIS A 516 0.30 -20.37 8.56
CA HIS A 516 -0.28 -20.18 7.23
C HIS A 516 -1.56 -21.00 7.13
N THR A 517 -2.66 -20.38 6.71
CA THR A 517 -3.90 -21.05 6.32
C THR A 517 -4.09 -20.87 4.83
N ILE A 518 -3.96 -21.94 4.06
CA ILE A 518 -4.05 -21.93 2.61
C ILE A 518 -5.32 -22.68 2.22
N GLN A 519 -6.18 -22.05 1.46
CA GLN A 519 -7.38 -22.65 0.89
C GLN A 519 -7.11 -22.93 -0.59
N CYS A 520 -7.33 -24.17 -1.02
CA CYS A 520 -7.10 -24.62 -2.38
C CYS A 520 -8.33 -25.31 -2.96
N GLU A 521 -8.49 -25.28 -4.28
CA GLU A 521 -9.52 -25.97 -5.05
C GLU A 521 -8.90 -26.92 -6.08
N ALA A 522 -9.53 -28.06 -6.34
CA ALA A 522 -9.05 -29.02 -7.33
C ALA A 522 -9.34 -28.55 -8.76
N ASN A 523 -8.35 -28.69 -9.66
CA ASN A 523 -8.54 -28.35 -11.07
C ASN A 523 -9.41 -29.41 -11.76
N ASN A 524 -10.53 -29.00 -12.37
CA ASN A 524 -11.61 -29.86 -12.91
C ASN A 524 -11.21 -30.81 -14.07
N MET A 525 -9.93 -30.97 -14.40
CA MET A 525 -9.46 -31.75 -15.55
C MET A 525 -8.76 -33.08 -15.21
N LYS A 526 -8.63 -33.46 -13.94
CA LYS A 526 -8.28 -34.84 -13.58
C LYS A 526 -9.32 -35.36 -12.60
N SER A 527 -9.86 -36.53 -12.89
CA SER A 527 -10.83 -37.27 -12.08
C SER A 527 -10.51 -37.13 -10.59
N VAL A 528 -11.48 -36.64 -9.82
CA VAL A 528 -11.42 -36.47 -8.36
C VAL A 528 -11.16 -37.84 -7.72
N ASP A 529 -9.90 -38.11 -7.37
CA ASP A 529 -9.57 -39.20 -6.47
C ASP A 529 -9.92 -38.78 -5.05
N VAL A 530 -10.67 -39.62 -4.36
CA VAL A 530 -11.20 -39.41 -2.98
C VAL A 530 -10.07 -39.36 -1.93
N HIS A 531 -8.80 -39.42 -2.34
CA HIS A 531 -7.61 -39.49 -1.49
C HIS A 531 -6.71 -38.24 -1.48
N ILE A 532 -7.09 -37.16 -2.15
CA ILE A 532 -6.27 -35.93 -2.25
C ILE A 532 -5.76 -35.41 -0.89
N PRO A 533 -6.58 -35.31 0.19
CA PRO A 533 -6.10 -34.77 1.46
C PRO A 533 -5.01 -35.63 2.12
N GLY A 534 -5.17 -36.96 2.12
CA GLY A 534 -4.23 -37.88 2.76
C GLY A 534 -2.91 -38.01 1.98
N LEU A 535 -2.97 -37.98 0.65
CA LEU A 535 -1.76 -38.00 -0.18
C LEU A 535 -0.97 -36.68 -0.05
N LEU A 536 -1.68 -35.55 -0.05
CA LEU A 536 -1.06 -34.24 0.12
C LEU A 536 -0.45 -34.09 1.52
N GLU A 537 -1.15 -34.53 2.56
CA GLU A 537 -0.64 -34.52 3.92
C GLU A 537 0.60 -35.41 4.06
N HIS A 538 0.61 -36.59 3.44
CA HIS A 538 1.78 -37.47 3.41
C HIS A 538 2.98 -36.84 2.69
N LYS A 539 2.80 -36.27 1.49
CA LYS A 539 3.86 -35.58 0.75
C LYS A 539 4.46 -34.41 1.54
N LEU A 540 3.60 -33.61 2.17
CA LEU A 540 4.04 -32.48 3.00
C LEU A 540 4.80 -32.97 4.24
N HIS A 541 4.40 -34.09 4.85
CA HIS A 541 5.13 -34.72 5.95
C HIS A 541 6.46 -35.35 5.51
N GLU A 542 6.54 -35.95 4.31
CA GLU A 542 7.81 -36.43 3.73
C GLU A 542 8.79 -35.28 3.51
N GLU A 543 8.32 -34.14 3.01
CA GLU A 543 9.15 -32.94 2.85
C GLU A 543 9.61 -32.34 4.20
N ILE A 544 8.75 -32.35 5.22
CA ILE A 544 9.19 -31.98 6.58
C ILE A 544 10.28 -32.94 7.07
N SER A 545 10.09 -34.24 6.83
CA SER A 545 11.03 -35.28 7.25
C SER A 545 12.38 -35.17 6.51
N SER A 546 12.38 -34.83 5.22
CA SER A 546 13.61 -34.64 4.43
C SER A 546 14.42 -33.43 4.91
N LEU A 547 13.74 -32.34 5.33
CA LEU A 547 14.40 -31.16 5.89
C LEU A 547 15.10 -31.42 7.22
N THR A 548 14.54 -32.33 8.05
CA THR A 548 15.16 -32.74 9.32
C THR A 548 16.37 -33.68 9.16
N GLN A 549 16.56 -34.29 7.99
CA GLN A 549 17.70 -35.19 7.71
C GLN A 549 18.97 -34.48 7.21
N ILE A 550 18.91 -33.18 6.91
CA ILE A 550 20.08 -32.40 6.48
C ILE A 550 20.94 -32.09 7.72
N SER A 551 21.90 -32.96 8.00
CA SER A 551 22.92 -32.75 9.04
C SER A 551 23.73 -31.47 8.75
N PRO A 552 24.16 -30.69 9.76
CA PRO A 552 25.05 -29.55 9.52
C PRO A 552 26.37 -30.03 8.90
N PRO A 553 27.01 -29.22 8.03
CA PRO A 553 28.31 -29.61 7.47
C PRO A 553 29.32 -29.78 8.61
N PRO A 554 30.24 -30.76 8.51
CA PRO A 554 31.29 -30.91 9.51
C PRO A 554 32.17 -29.67 9.49
N TYR A 555 32.34 -29.06 10.67
CA TYR A 555 33.27 -27.95 10.90
C TYR A 555 34.65 -28.28 10.31
N VAL A 556 35.10 -27.46 9.36
CA VAL A 556 36.53 -27.27 9.03
C VAL A 556 36.78 -25.79 8.88
#